data_AF-A0A957GNP8-F1
#
_entry.id   AF-A0A957GNP8-F1
#
_cell.length_a   1.000
_cell.length_b   1.000
_cell.length_c   1.000
_cell.angle_alpha   90.00
_cell.angle_beta   90.00
_cell.angle_gamma   90.00
#
_symmetry.space_group_name_H-M   'P 1'
#
loop_
_entity.id
_entity.type
_entity.pdbx_description
1 polymer ?
#
loop_
_entity_poly.entity_id
_entity_poly.type
_entity_poly.pdbx_seq_one_letter_code
_entity_poly.pdbx_strand_id
1 'polypeptide(L)'
;MKTEPMRQPSLSLYLHIPFCRHRCSYCDFNTYTSLSSLQADYATALAAEVAQAGELARVHHGHKPAAHTLFFGGGTPSLMTPPQLAQILTAVSHNFTLHPAAEIS
;
A
#
# COMPACT_ATOMS: atom_id res chain seq x y z
N MET A 1 32.69 -23.61 3.43
CA MET A 1 31.97 -22.35 3.71
C MET A 1 31.10 -22.06 2.50
N LYS A 2 29.78 -22.30 2.57
CA LYS A 2 28.85 -21.90 1.51
C LYS A 2 28.55 -20.43 1.72
N THR A 3 29.11 -19.55 0.88
CA THR A 3 28.71 -18.15 0.82
C THR A 3 27.30 -18.10 0.22
N GLU A 4 26.29 -18.02 1.08
CA GLU A 4 24.94 -17.64 0.67
C GLU A 4 25.03 -16.22 0.08
N PRO A 5 24.52 -15.98 -1.15
CA PRO A 5 24.51 -14.64 -1.69
C PRO A 5 23.67 -13.74 -0.77
N MET A 6 24.19 -12.55 -0.45
CA MET A 6 23.44 -11.54 0.28
C MET A 6 22.12 -11.28 -0.45
N ARG A 7 21.00 -11.67 0.17
CA ARG A 7 19.66 -11.44 -0.35
C ARG A 7 19.49 -9.94 -0.52
N GLN A 8 19.30 -9.48 -1.76
CA GLN A 8 18.97 -8.07 -2.00
C GLN A 8 17.73 -7.72 -1.18
N PRO A 9 17.70 -6.53 -0.52
CA PRO A 9 16.53 -6.14 0.26
C PRO A 9 15.32 -6.09 -0.67
N SER A 10 14.32 -6.93 -0.38
CA SER A 10 13.06 -6.98 -1.12
C SER A 10 12.23 -5.76 -0.75
N LEU A 11 11.72 -5.03 -1.76
CA LEU A 11 10.78 -3.94 -1.53
C LEU A 11 9.44 -4.49 -1.01
N SER A 12 8.90 -3.83 0.01
CA SER A 12 7.57 -4.08 0.57
C SER A 12 6.77 -2.79 0.56
N LEU A 13 5.49 -2.87 0.20
CA LEU A 13 4.57 -1.74 0.17
C LEU A 13 3.61 -1.83 1.35
N TYR A 14 3.47 -0.75 2.11
CA TYR A 14 2.46 -0.61 3.16
C TYR A 14 1.50 0.50 2.76
N LEU A 15 0.22 0.16 2.63
CA LEU A 15 -0.86 1.10 2.34
C LEU A 15 -1.69 1.30 3.60
N HIS A 16 -1.59 2.51 4.15
CA HIS A 16 -2.38 2.90 5.31
C HIS A 16 -3.83 3.20 4.89
N ILE A 17 -4.82 2.71 5.64
CA ILE A 17 -6.24 2.99 5.45
C ILE A 17 -6.79 3.51 6.78
N PRO A 18 -6.98 4.81 6.96
CA PRO A 18 -7.15 5.40 8.29
C PRO A 18 -8.61 5.40 8.78
N PHE A 19 -9.51 4.63 8.16
CA PHE A 19 -10.94 4.67 8.47
C PHE A 19 -11.35 3.56 9.44
N CYS A 20 -12.12 3.91 10.47
CA CYS A 20 -12.75 2.97 11.39
C CYS A 20 -14.24 3.31 11.57
N ARG A 21 -15.07 2.33 11.92
CA ARG A 21 -16.44 2.62 12.39
C ARG A 21 -16.44 3.13 13.83
N HIS A 22 -15.58 2.56 14.66
CA HIS A 22 -15.41 2.93 16.05
C HIS A 22 -13.92 2.89 16.42
N ARG A 23 -13.51 3.72 17.38
CA ARG A 23 -12.13 3.75 17.88
C ARG A 23 -12.03 2.82 19.09
N CYS A 24 -11.23 1.77 18.98
CA CYS A 24 -10.96 0.88 20.11
C CYS A 24 -10.07 1.61 21.13
N SER A 25 -10.30 1.37 22.42
CA SER A 25 -9.52 2.01 23.52
C SER A 25 -8.03 1.66 23.50
N TYR A 26 -7.68 0.52 22.91
CA TYR A 26 -6.31 0.04 22.76
C TYR A 26 -5.66 0.42 21.42
N CYS A 27 -6.38 1.11 20.52
CA CYS A 27 -5.88 1.39 19.16
C CYS A 27 -4.87 2.53 19.16
N ASP A 28 -3.65 2.25 18.71
CA ASP A 28 -2.54 3.19 18.53
C ASP A 28 -2.32 3.62 17.06
N PHE A 29 -3.04 3.02 16.11
CA PHE A 29 -3.03 3.45 14.72
C PHE A 29 -3.65 4.84 14.53
N ASN A 30 -3.09 5.60 13.58
CA ASN A 30 -3.67 6.87 13.15
C ASN A 30 -4.99 6.63 12.40
N THR A 31 -6.11 6.80 13.10
CA THR A 31 -7.44 6.40 12.60
C THR A 31 -8.50 7.43 12.89
N TYR A 32 -9.53 7.47 12.03
CA TYR A 32 -10.63 8.42 12.08
C TYR A 32 -11.96 7.69 11.97
N THR A 33 -12.91 8.06 12.84
CA THR A 33 -14.27 7.48 12.86
C THR A 33 -15.31 8.37 12.19
N SER A 34 -15.00 9.66 11.99
CA SER A 34 -15.94 10.67 11.49
C SER A 34 -15.66 11.13 10.05
N LEU A 35 -14.76 10.46 9.34
CA LEU A 35 -14.30 10.86 8.00
C LEU A 35 -14.64 9.83 6.90
N SER A 36 -15.63 8.96 7.13
CA SER A 36 -16.01 7.93 6.15
C SER A 36 -16.46 8.51 4.81
N SER A 37 -17.00 9.73 4.79
CA SER A 37 -17.36 10.44 3.55
C SER A 37 -16.16 10.73 2.65
N LEU A 38 -14.93 10.76 3.20
CA LEU A 38 -13.70 11.03 2.47
C LEU A 38 -13.03 9.77 1.89
N GLN A 39 -13.62 8.58 2.04
CA GLN A 39 -13.00 7.34 1.55
C GLN A 39 -12.69 7.35 0.05
N ALA A 40 -13.57 7.91 -0.77
CA ALA A 40 -13.37 7.99 -2.21
C ALA A 40 -12.26 8.98 -2.58
N ASP A 41 -12.25 10.16 -1.94
CA ASP A 41 -11.20 11.16 -2.11
C ASP A 41 -9.85 10.62 -1.63
N TYR A 42 -9.84 9.87 -0.52
CA TYR A 42 -8.66 9.21 0.01
C TYR A 42 -8.12 8.14 -0.94
N ALA A 43 -8.97 7.30 -1.53
CA ALA A 43 -8.53 6.32 -2.54
C ALA A 43 -7.88 7.02 -3.75
N THR A 44 -8.40 8.18 -4.14
CA THR A 44 -7.84 9.00 -5.21
C THR A 44 -6.50 9.62 -4.83
N ALA A 45 -6.40 10.20 -3.64
CA ALA A 45 -5.15 10.73 -3.12
C ALA A 45 -4.07 9.64 -2.98
N LEU A 46 -4.42 8.48 -2.40
CA LEU A 46 -3.51 7.36 -2.20
C LEU A 46 -3.04 6.78 -3.54
N ALA A 47 -3.92 6.65 -4.54
CA ALA A 47 -3.52 6.22 -5.88
C ALA A 47 -2.52 7.19 -6.53
N ALA A 48 -2.70 8.50 -6.35
CA ALA A 48 -1.77 9.51 -6.81
C ALA A 48 -0.41 9.44 -6.06
N GLU A 49 -0.44 9.22 -4.74
CA GLU A 49 0.77 9.04 -3.93
C GLU A 49 1.55 7.78 -4.35
N VAL A 50 0.87 6.66 -4.60
CA VAL A 50 1.48 5.43 -5.15
C VAL A 50 2.18 5.71 -6.48
N ALA A 51 1.57 6.52 -7.35
CA ALA A 51 2.19 6.90 -8.62
C ALA A 51 3.45 7.75 -8.43
N GLN A 52 3.40 8.74 -7.53
CA GLN A 52 4.56 9.58 -7.19
C GLN A 52 5.70 8.76 -6.57
N ALA A 53 5.38 7.87 -5.64
CA ALA A 53 6.35 7.00 -4.98
C ALA A 53 7.01 6.03 -5.98
N GLY A 54 6.23 5.43 -6.87
CA GLY A 54 6.75 4.54 -7.90
C GLY A 54 7.62 5.26 -8.93
N GLU A 55 7.25 6.49 -9.31
CA GLU A 55 8.08 7.32 -10.20
C GLU A 55 9.42 7.67 -9.54
N LEU A 56 9.39 8.11 -8.29
CA LEU A 56 10.60 8.42 -7.52
C LEU A 56 11.52 7.18 -7.44
N ALA A 57 10.96 6.02 -7.08
CA ALA A 57 11.70 4.78 -7.03
C ALA A 57 12.27 4.39 -8.40
N ARG A 58 11.52 4.58 -9.48
CA ARG A 58 11.98 4.33 -10.85
C ARG A 58 13.16 5.22 -11.23
N VAL A 59 13.11 6.51 -10.88
CA VAL A 59 14.23 7.44 -11.08
C VAL A 59 15.47 7.00 -10.30
N HIS A 60 15.30 6.55 -9.04
CA HIS A 60 16.41 6.08 -8.22
C HIS A 60 17.04 4.77 -8.70
N HIS A 61 16.23 3.82 -9.19
CA HIS A 61 16.70 2.48 -9.57
C HIS A 61 16.96 2.31 -11.07
N GLY A 62 16.50 3.25 -11.92
CA GLY A 62 16.60 3.16 -13.38
C GLY A 62 15.62 2.16 -14.02
N HIS A 63 14.76 1.52 -13.23
CA HIS A 63 13.76 0.56 -13.70
C HIS A 63 12.54 0.57 -12.77
N LYS A 64 11.44 -0.04 -13.23
CA LYS A 64 10.23 -0.22 -12.41
C LYS A 64 10.57 -1.11 -11.19
N PRO A 65 10.34 -0.66 -9.95
CA PRO A 65 10.70 -1.42 -8.75
C PRO A 65 9.82 -2.67 -8.58
N ALA A 66 10.39 -3.75 -8.06
CA ALA A 66 9.69 -5.01 -7.83
C ALA A 66 9.37 -5.22 -6.33
N ALA A 67 8.09 -5.30 -5.99
CA ALA A 67 7.63 -5.51 -4.62
C ALA A 67 7.25 -6.98 -4.39
N HIS A 68 7.68 -7.52 -3.25
CA HIS A 68 7.40 -8.90 -2.82
C HIS A 68 6.28 -8.99 -1.78
N THR A 69 5.88 -7.85 -1.21
CA THR A 69 4.79 -7.77 -0.24
C THR A 69 3.99 -6.50 -0.48
N LEU A 70 2.67 -6.62 -0.37
CA LEU A 70 1.73 -5.51 -0.30
C LEU A 70 0.84 -5.70 0.93
N PHE A 71 0.97 -4.81 1.91
CA PHE A 71 0.21 -4.87 3.16
C PHE A 71 -0.75 -3.70 3.28
N PHE A 72 -1.99 -3.95 3.69
CA PHE A 72 -2.98 -2.95 4.04
C PHE A 72 -3.13 -2.87 5.56
N GLY A 73 -2.99 -1.68 6.14
CA GLY A 73 -3.06 -1.52 7.59
C GLY A 73 -3.69 -0.20 8.04
N GLY A 74 -3.62 0.08 9.35
CA GLY A 74 -4.13 1.31 9.94
C GLY A 74 -5.45 1.08 10.67
N GLY A 75 -6.53 1.60 10.11
CA GLY A 75 -7.88 1.39 10.62
C GLY A 75 -8.44 0.04 10.20
N THR A 76 -9.50 0.07 9.42
CA THR A 76 -10.19 -1.13 8.95
C THR A 76 -10.17 -1.11 7.42
N PRO A 77 -9.11 -1.67 6.77
CA PRO A 77 -9.01 -1.72 5.31
C PRO A 77 -10.26 -2.28 4.62
N SER A 78 -10.95 -3.23 5.25
CA SER A 78 -12.19 -3.83 4.76
C SER A 78 -13.41 -2.90 4.73
N LEU A 79 -13.30 -1.66 5.23
CA LEU A 79 -14.32 -0.63 5.04
C LEU A 79 -14.25 0.03 3.66
N MET A 80 -13.14 -0.12 2.94
CA MET A 80 -13.03 0.38 1.57
C MET A 80 -13.93 -0.44 0.66
N THR A 81 -14.62 0.22 -0.26
CA THR A 81 -15.45 -0.46 -1.27
C THR A 81 -14.57 -1.15 -2.32
N PRO A 82 -15.06 -2.20 -3.01
CA PRO A 82 -14.30 -2.85 -4.07
C PRO A 82 -13.81 -1.92 -5.18
N PRO A 83 -14.59 -0.93 -5.68
CA PRO A 83 -14.09 0.03 -6.67
C PRO A 83 -12.92 0.89 -6.16
N GLN A 84 -12.98 1.34 -4.90
CA GLN A 84 -11.89 2.13 -4.29
C GLN A 84 -10.61 1.28 -4.15
N LEU A 85 -10.75 0.03 -3.71
CA LEU A 85 -9.61 -0.88 -3.59
C LEU A 85 -9.02 -1.23 -4.97
N ALA A 86 -9.88 -1.48 -5.96
CA ALA A 86 -9.45 -1.72 -7.33
C ALA A 86 -8.65 -0.54 -7.89
N GLN A 87 -9.10 0.70 -7.68
CA GLN A 87 -8.39 1.90 -8.07
C GLN A 87 -6.97 1.97 -7.46
N ILE A 88 -6.85 1.69 -6.16
CA ILE A 88 -5.56 1.67 -5.45
C ILE A 88 -4.66 0.56 -6.02
N LEU A 89 -5.18 -0.66 -6.19
CA LEU A 89 -4.44 -1.80 -6.73
C LEU A 89 -3.99 -1.59 -8.18
N THR A 90 -4.81 -0.95 -9.00
CA THR A 90 -4.43 -0.53 -10.36
C THR A 90 -3.29 0.46 -10.34
N ALA A 91 -3.30 1.44 -9.42
CA ALA A 91 -2.18 2.35 -9.27
C ALA A 91 -0.90 1.61 -8.84
N VAL A 92 -1.00 0.65 -7.91
CA VAL A 92 0.13 -0.19 -7.50
C VAL A 92 0.67 -0.98 -8.69
N SER A 93 -0.16 -1.70 -9.44
CA SER A 93 0.30 -2.54 -10.55
C SER A 93 0.86 -1.74 -11.72
N HIS A 94 0.41 -0.50 -11.93
CA HIS A 94 1.00 0.40 -12.93
C HIS A 94 2.39 0.89 -12.54
N ASN A 95 2.65 1.13 -11.26
CA ASN A 95 3.87 1.80 -10.79
C ASN A 95 4.90 0.86 -10.15
N PHE A 96 4.48 -0.31 -9.67
CA PHE A 96 5.32 -1.35 -9.08
C PHE A 96 5.08 -2.69 -9.78
N THR A 97 6.13 -3.49 -9.94
CA THR A 97 6.01 -4.88 -10.39
C THR A 97 5.73 -5.73 -9.16
N LEU A 98 4.52 -6.26 -9.03
CA LEU A 98 4.23 -7.25 -7.99
C LEU A 98 4.82 -8.59 -8.41
N HIS A 99 5.65 -9.18 -7.54
CA HIS A 99 6.18 -10.51 -7.77
C HIS A 99 5.01 -11.53 -7.91
N PRO A 100 5.07 -12.54 -8.79
CA PRO A 100 3.99 -13.51 -8.95
C PRO A 100 3.63 -14.28 -7.67
N ALA A 101 4.61 -14.42 -6.77
CA ALA A 101 4.45 -15.00 -5.44
C ALA A 101 4.46 -13.93 -4.33
N ALA A 102 4.05 -12.69 -4.64
CA ALA A 102 3.98 -11.63 -3.64
C ALA A 102 2.93 -11.97 -2.58
N GLU A 103 3.27 -11.70 -1.33
CA GLU A 103 2.32 -11.73 -0.23
C GLU A 103 1.43 -10.49 -0.29
N ILE A 104 0.11 -10.68 -0.24
CA ILE A 104 -0.87 -9.59 -0.20
C ILE A 104 -1.76 -9.83 1.03
N SER A 105 -1.79 -8.88 1.96
CA SER A 105 -2.46 -9.04 3.26
C SER A 105 -3.12 -7.75 3.74
#